data_AF-A0A8H7TEG3-F1
#
_entry.id   AF-A0A8H7TEG3-F1
#
_cell.length_a   1.000
_cell.length_b   1.000
_cell.length_c   1.000
_cell.angle_alpha   90.00
_cell.angle_beta   90.00
_cell.angle_gamma   90.00
#
_symmetry.space_group_name_H-M   'P 1'
#
loop_
_entity.id
_entity.type
_entity.pdbx_description
1 polymer ?
#
loop_
_entity_poly.entity_id
_entity_poly.type
_entity_poly.pdbx_seq_one_letter_code
_entity_poly.pdbx_strand_id
1 'polypeptide(L)'
;MFPTSALFIFLAAASTAVAQTAANCSVKGYDIGTKPAFLTNPNITTATGCKGFCADTAYDKCQSFAVGPSCLLYNVTVTGNVNVVPASPWTFFDAGCKI
;
A
#
# COMPACT_ATOMS: atom_id res chain seq x y z
N MET A 1 -53.21 33.16 21.87
CA MET A 1 -52.60 33.31 20.53
C MET A 1 -51.22 32.66 20.60
N PHE A 2 -51.10 31.54 19.86
CA PHE A 2 -49.98 30.65 19.50
C PHE A 2 -48.72 30.47 20.39
N PRO A 3 -48.36 29.21 20.74
CA PRO A 3 -47.00 28.83 21.13
C PRO A 3 -46.22 28.35 19.90
N THR A 4 -44.96 28.77 19.74
CA THR A 4 -44.06 28.22 18.72
C THR A 4 -42.87 27.57 19.37
N SER A 5 -43.02 26.28 19.68
CA SER A 5 -41.89 25.40 20.01
C SER A 5 -41.21 24.97 18.72
N ALA A 6 -39.99 25.47 18.48
CA ALA A 6 -39.15 25.04 17.39
C ALA A 6 -38.48 23.71 17.75
N LEU A 7 -38.89 22.65 17.05
CA LEU A 7 -38.28 21.33 17.11
C LEU A 7 -37.03 21.32 16.22
N PHE A 8 -35.84 21.38 16.82
CA PHE A 8 -34.57 21.21 16.11
C PHE A 8 -34.30 19.72 15.88
N ILE A 9 -34.41 19.29 14.62
CA ILE A 9 -34.04 17.94 14.18
C ILE A 9 -32.52 17.91 13.98
N PHE A 10 -31.81 17.21 14.86
CA PHE A 10 -30.40 16.88 14.68
C PHE A 10 -30.25 15.76 13.64
N LEU A 11 -29.71 16.09 12.47
CA LEU A 11 -29.27 15.10 11.47
C LEU A 11 -27.97 14.45 11.97
N ALA A 12 -28.05 13.19 12.42
CA ALA A 12 -26.86 12.40 12.73
C ALA A 12 -26.23 11.89 11.42
N ALA A 13 -25.06 12.42 11.05
CA ALA A 13 -24.27 11.90 9.95
C ALA A 13 -23.67 10.55 10.35
N ALA A 14 -24.16 9.46 9.73
CA ALA A 14 -23.61 8.13 9.90
C ALA A 14 -22.32 8.00 9.06
N SER A 15 -21.16 8.06 9.71
CA SER A 15 -19.87 7.80 9.08
C SER A 15 -19.70 6.31 8.81
N THR A 16 -19.87 5.88 7.56
CA THR A 16 -19.53 4.52 7.13
C THR A 16 -18.01 4.39 7.03
N ALA A 17 -17.37 3.89 8.08
CA ALA A 17 -15.97 3.48 8.01
C ALA A 17 -15.86 2.22 7.14
N VAL A 18 -15.33 2.36 5.93
CA VAL A 18 -14.96 1.21 5.10
C VAL A 18 -13.78 0.51 5.79
N ALA A 19 -13.93 -0.78 6.09
CA ALA A 19 -12.85 -1.58 6.64
C ALA A 19 -11.71 -1.68 5.61
N GLN A 20 -10.68 -0.84 5.76
CA GLN A 20 -9.47 -0.93 4.96
C GLN A 20 -8.67 -2.13 5.47
N THR A 21 -8.51 -3.16 4.64
CA THR A 21 -7.57 -4.25 4.91
C THR A 21 -6.20 -3.64 5.20
N ALA A 22 -5.60 -4.02 6.33
CA ALA A 22 -4.30 -3.52 6.74
C ALA A 22 -3.28 -3.78 5.63
N ALA A 23 -2.60 -2.74 5.16
CA ALA A 23 -1.55 -2.84 4.17
C ALA A 23 -0.31 -3.53 4.77
N ASN A 24 0.39 -4.34 3.99
CA ASN A 24 1.64 -4.97 4.38
C ASN A 24 2.78 -3.97 4.16
N CYS A 25 3.33 -3.41 5.25
CA CYS A 25 4.25 -2.27 5.16
C CYS A 25 5.67 -2.53 5.65
N SER A 26 6.07 -3.79 5.81
CA SER A 26 7.46 -4.18 6.08
C SER A 26 7.60 -5.71 6.09
N VAL A 27 7.34 -6.37 4.97
CA VAL A 27 7.42 -7.84 4.90
C VAL A 27 8.78 -8.27 4.37
N LYS A 28 9.61 -8.89 5.21
CA LYS A 28 10.90 -9.46 4.76
C LYS A 28 10.69 -10.82 4.11
N GLY A 29 11.22 -11.00 2.90
CA GLY A 29 11.01 -12.24 2.15
C GLY A 29 11.55 -12.18 0.73
N TYR A 30 11.09 -13.11 -0.10
CA TYR A 30 11.33 -13.13 -1.54
C TYR A 30 9.99 -13.28 -2.23
N ASP A 31 9.83 -12.76 -3.44
CA ASP A 31 8.64 -13.11 -4.21
C ASP A 31 8.64 -14.61 -4.54
N ILE A 32 7.46 -15.19 -4.68
CA ILE A 32 7.29 -16.62 -4.93
C ILE A 32 7.52 -17.00 -6.41
N GLY A 33 7.96 -16.06 -7.25
CA GLY A 33 8.28 -16.29 -8.67
C GLY A 33 7.08 -16.43 -9.62
N THR A 34 5.85 -16.55 -9.13
CA THR A 34 4.65 -16.71 -9.98
C THR A 34 4.11 -15.38 -10.52
N LYS A 35 4.33 -14.29 -9.77
CA LYS A 35 4.02 -12.91 -10.15
C LYS A 35 5.27 -12.04 -9.92
N PRO A 36 6.28 -12.17 -10.80
CA PRO A 36 7.56 -11.51 -10.62
C PRO A 36 7.43 -9.99 -10.77
N ALA A 37 8.47 -9.26 -10.36
CA ALA A 37 8.55 -7.83 -10.57
C ALA A 37 8.46 -7.52 -12.08
N PHE A 38 7.61 -6.57 -12.46
CA PHE A 38 7.52 -6.14 -13.86
C PHE A 38 8.58 -5.10 -14.20
N LEU A 39 9.23 -4.51 -13.20
CA LEU A 39 10.29 -3.53 -13.37
C LEU A 39 11.30 -3.59 -12.23
N THR A 40 12.56 -3.35 -12.56
CA THR A 40 13.66 -3.25 -11.61
C THR A 40 14.43 -1.97 -11.87
N ASN A 41 14.71 -1.20 -10.82
CA ASN A 41 15.57 -0.03 -10.88
C ASN A 41 16.76 -0.18 -9.92
N PRO A 42 17.99 -0.42 -10.44
CA PRO A 42 19.18 -0.64 -9.61
C PRO A 42 19.68 0.61 -8.88
N ASN A 43 19.20 1.80 -9.24
CA ASN A 43 19.67 3.06 -8.67
C ASN A 43 18.85 3.51 -7.45
N ILE A 44 17.78 2.79 -7.09
CA ILE A 44 16.89 3.13 -5.99
C ILE A 44 17.00 2.04 -4.92
N THR A 45 17.53 2.39 -3.75
CA THR A 45 17.79 1.44 -2.64
C THR A 45 17.08 1.82 -1.34
N THR A 46 16.21 2.84 -1.38
CA THR A 46 15.44 3.30 -0.21
C THR A 46 13.95 3.05 -0.41
N ALA A 47 13.24 2.76 0.69
CA ALA A 47 11.80 2.49 0.64
C ALA A 47 11.02 3.73 0.16
N THR A 48 11.38 4.93 0.63
CA THR A 48 10.78 6.20 0.19
C THR A 48 11.00 6.45 -1.31
N GLY A 49 12.22 6.21 -1.81
CA GLY A 49 12.52 6.34 -3.23
C GLY A 49 11.75 5.33 -4.08
N CYS A 50 11.69 4.06 -3.63
CA CYS A 50 10.98 3.00 -4.34
C CYS A 50 9.46 3.20 -4.33
N LYS A 51 8.92 3.76 -3.25
CA LYS A 51 7.52 4.21 -3.18
C LYS A 51 7.24 5.33 -4.18
N GLY A 52 8.10 6.35 -4.23
CA GLY A 52 7.97 7.44 -5.21
C GLY A 52 8.01 6.91 -6.64
N PHE A 53 8.91 5.96 -6.91
CA PHE A 53 8.98 5.27 -8.19
C PHE A 53 7.70 4.48 -8.51
N CYS A 54 7.17 3.72 -7.55
CA CYS A 54 5.89 3.00 -7.70
C CYS A 54 4.70 3.96 -7.94
N ALA A 55 4.74 5.16 -7.38
CA ALA A 55 3.68 6.16 -7.50
C ALA A 55 3.78 7.03 -8.76
N ASP A 56 4.83 6.87 -9.58
CA ASP A 56 4.95 7.59 -10.85
C ASP A 56 3.82 7.18 -11.80
N THR A 57 3.27 8.16 -12.52
CA THR A 57 2.18 7.95 -13.49
C THR A 57 2.52 6.97 -14.60
N ALA A 58 3.81 6.78 -14.91
CA ALA A 58 4.26 5.76 -15.88
C ALA A 58 4.06 4.32 -15.39
N TYR A 59 3.82 4.11 -14.08
CA TYR A 59 3.67 2.80 -13.44
C TYR A 59 2.37 2.69 -12.65
N ASP A 60 1.27 3.19 -13.21
CA ASP A 60 -0.09 3.15 -12.64
C ASP A 60 -0.56 1.77 -12.15
N LYS A 61 -0.05 0.69 -12.74
CA LYS A 61 -0.31 -0.69 -12.33
C LYS A 61 0.44 -1.14 -11.07
N CYS A 62 1.33 -0.33 -10.50
CA CYS A 62 2.10 -0.70 -9.33
C CYS A 62 1.20 -0.86 -8.10
N GLN A 63 1.17 -2.07 -7.53
CA GLN A 63 0.35 -2.39 -6.35
C GLN A 63 1.20 -2.70 -5.12
N SER A 64 2.45 -3.14 -5.32
CA SER A 64 3.45 -3.28 -4.27
C SER A 64 4.85 -3.12 -4.83
N PHE A 65 5.82 -2.98 -3.94
CA PHE A 65 7.22 -2.89 -4.30
C PHE A 65 8.11 -3.58 -3.27
N ALA A 66 9.31 -3.95 -3.67
CA ALA A 66 10.35 -4.42 -2.77
C ALA A 66 11.58 -3.54 -2.85
N VAL A 67 12.22 -3.33 -1.71
CA VAL A 67 13.49 -2.62 -1.58
C VAL A 67 14.55 -3.54 -0.99
N GLY A 68 15.74 -3.49 -1.58
CA GLY A 68 16.94 -4.20 -1.15
C GLY A 68 18.15 -3.59 -1.87
N PRO A 69 18.97 -4.39 -2.55
CA PRO A 69 20.02 -3.88 -3.45
C PRO A 69 19.49 -3.03 -4.62
N SER A 70 18.21 -3.15 -4.96
CA SER A 70 17.51 -2.35 -5.95
C SER A 70 16.05 -2.12 -5.55
N CYS A 71 15.29 -1.44 -6.41
CA CYS A 71 13.84 -1.28 -6.26
C CYS A 71 13.13 -2.17 -7.29
N LEU A 72 12.19 -2.98 -6.81
CA LEU A 72 11.39 -3.90 -7.62
C LEU A 72 9.93 -3.46 -7.56
N LEU A 73 9.27 -3.27 -8.71
CA LEU A 73 7.85 -2.95 -8.78
C LEU A 73 7.02 -4.16 -9.18
N TYR A 74 5.90 -4.37 -8.50
CA TYR A 74 4.98 -5.48 -8.72
C TYR A 74 3.57 -4.95 -9.00
N ASN A 75 2.86 -5.62 -9.92
CA ASN A 75 1.48 -5.29 -10.27
C ASN A 75 0.45 -6.10 -9.45
N VAL A 76 0.90 -6.63 -8.32
CA VAL A 76 0.10 -7.34 -7.33
C VAL A 76 0.44 -6.83 -5.94
N THR A 77 -0.47 -6.98 -4.99
CA THR A 77 -0.19 -6.73 -3.56
C THR A 77 0.82 -7.73 -2.99
N VAL A 78 1.39 -7.41 -1.83
CA VAL A 78 2.29 -8.30 -1.08
C VAL A 78 1.60 -9.61 -0.68
N THR A 79 0.33 -9.53 -0.29
CA THR A 79 -0.47 -10.70 0.13
C THR A 79 -0.46 -11.79 -0.94
N GLY A 80 0.01 -12.98 -0.58
CA GLY A 80 0.05 -14.14 -1.46
C GLY A 80 1.12 -14.10 -2.55
N ASN A 81 2.02 -13.10 -2.55
CA ASN A 81 3.15 -13.04 -3.48
C ASN A 81 4.53 -13.20 -2.81
N VAL A 82 4.60 -13.16 -1.48
CA VAL A 82 5.88 -13.16 -0.75
C VAL A 82 6.02 -14.41 0.11
N ASN A 83 7.11 -15.13 -0.07
CA ASN A 83 7.61 -16.12 0.88
C ASN A 83 8.36 -15.40 1.99
N VAL A 84 7.81 -15.40 3.21
CA VAL A 84 8.37 -14.66 4.34
C VAL A 84 9.66 -15.31 4.82
N VAL A 85 10.74 -14.55 4.77
CA VAL A 85 12.08 -14.97 5.21
C VAL A 85 12.68 -13.79 5.99
N PRO A 86 12.70 -13.84 7.33
CA PRO A 86 13.17 -12.71 8.16
C PRO A 86 14.61 -12.28 7.89
N ALA A 87 15.47 -13.19 7.41
CA ALA A 87 16.85 -12.90 7.03
C ALA A 87 17.01 -12.30 5.61
N SER A 88 15.91 -12.11 4.87
CA SER A 88 15.96 -11.60 3.50
C SER A 88 16.54 -10.17 3.46
N PRO A 89 17.39 -9.86 2.46
CA PRO A 89 17.82 -8.50 2.19
C PRO A 89 16.69 -7.64 1.60
N TRP A 90 15.60 -8.27 1.13
CA TRP A 90 14.45 -7.59 0.55
C TRP A 90 13.37 -7.33 1.59
N THR A 91 12.75 -6.15 1.51
CA THR A 91 11.57 -5.77 2.28
C THR A 91 10.48 -5.30 1.33
N PHE A 92 9.30 -5.90 1.45
CA PHE A 92 8.15 -5.68 0.59
C PHE A 92 7.11 -4.77 1.26
N PHE A 93 6.48 -3.92 0.45
CA PHE A 93 5.50 -2.91 0.86
C PHE A 93 4.35 -2.87 -0.14
N ASP A 94 3.12 -2.86 0.33
CA ASP A 94 1.97 -2.46 -0.50
C ASP A 94 2.06 -0.97 -0.84
N ALA A 95 1.58 -0.56 -2.01
CA ALA A 95 1.69 0.82 -2.50
C ALA A 95 1.03 1.85 -1.55
N GLY A 96 0.00 1.42 -0.81
CA GLY A 96 -0.72 2.25 0.17
C GLY A 96 0.04 2.52 1.48
N CYS A 97 1.24 1.98 1.67
CA CYS A 97 1.99 2.12 2.91
C CYS A 97 2.48 3.55 3.17
N LYS A 98 2.45 3.96 4.45
CA LYS A 98 3.07 5.21 4.92
C LYS A 98 4.51 4.89 5.35
N ILE A 99 5.47 5.59 4.76
CA ILE A 99 6.91 5.32 4.83
C ILE A 99 7.66 6.64 4.75
#